data_AF-C3Y943-F1
#
_entry.id   AF-C3Y943-F1
#
_cell.length_a   1.000
_cell.length_b   1.000
_cell.length_c   1.000
_cell.angle_alpha   90.00
_cell.angle_beta   90.00
_cell.angle_gamma   90.00
#
_symmetry.space_group_name_H-M   'P 1'
#
loop_
_entity.id
_entity.type
_entity.pdbx_description
1 polymer ?
#
loop_
_entity_poly.entity_id
_entity_poly.type
_entity_poly.pdbx_seq_one_letter_code
_entity_poly.pdbx_strand_id
1 'polypeptide(L)'
;MSCKLKKKVPFSTITRKQAPQDKNKDVLPEESLEKLVHFNSCAVVSSSHALRFHSYGQEIDSHDAVLRFNCAPTHKFEQFVGNRTDFRLINTQIPHRYCTEEFWSENSTIFRHGTLVIRNMNAINLQRQKINNKRDKFRCFDNLIKYKKTYPNRALPFIQRPLFGNGVLAELVEFCKSTNMCDTKMRPNLSSGILGVVMMMHLCNLVYVYELVPSNKDDTEVMYYFNEEKQHDWHPYSHERVYIRTLSLTPEKIHTHSHGRLLYFTFQEQCKKPKTGDLSTFASPSEKPANRSSMEEESTAPRRGSAPRGVSLMCSTLCTKLIRTKSLGLDALSTPLKRCLSTLELTLLSIGAMTNFRLEHHACAKQFGHLLTQVHLSTDSHDAVLRFNCAPTHKFEQFVGNRTDFRLMNTKIPHVFCTEEFWSENSTMFRHGTLVVRNMNGINLERQKISTKEDKFHCFDNLIKYRKTYPNRAVPFIQRPQFGNGVLAELVEFCKSTRMCDTKIRPSLSSGILGVVMMMHLCDWIYVYELVPSNKDDTKLMYYYNEEKQHNWHPYNHERVYIKTLSLTPEKEVEDTGVVVLKGFPHTKC
;
A
#
# COMPACT_ATOMS: atom_id res chain seq x y z
N MET A 1 17.02 4.53 9.01
CA MET A 1 16.59 5.67 9.86
C MET A 1 15.72 5.20 11.03
N SER A 2 14.63 4.47 10.78
CA SER A 2 13.69 3.99 11.81
C SER A 2 14.34 3.18 12.95
N CYS A 3 15.35 2.34 12.69
CA CYS A 3 16.04 1.60 13.76
C CYS A 3 16.83 2.48 14.72
N LYS A 4 17.42 3.56 14.21
CA LYS A 4 18.09 4.58 15.03
C LYS A 4 17.05 5.28 15.91
N LEU A 5 15.88 5.61 15.35
CA LEU A 5 14.77 6.19 16.09
C LEU A 5 14.25 5.26 17.20
N LYS A 6 13.98 3.97 16.92
CA LYS A 6 13.56 2.98 17.94
C LYS A 6 14.52 2.93 19.14
N LYS A 7 15.82 2.91 18.85
CA LYS A 7 16.86 2.77 19.88
C LYS A 7 17.00 4.06 20.71
N LYS A 8 16.93 5.22 20.06
CA LYS A 8 17.09 6.53 20.72
C LYS A 8 15.82 6.97 21.46
N VAL A 9 14.65 6.57 20.99
CA VAL A 9 13.35 7.06 21.45
C VAL A 9 12.41 5.90 21.75
N PRO A 10 12.64 5.13 22.83
CA PRO A 10 11.73 4.06 23.23
C PRO A 10 10.40 4.64 23.71
N PHE A 11 9.30 4.07 23.23
CA PHE A 11 7.97 4.39 23.76
C PHE A 11 7.69 3.64 25.07
N SER A 12 7.17 4.37 26.06
CA SER A 12 6.55 3.80 27.26
C SER A 12 5.62 4.82 27.92
N THR A 13 4.78 4.37 28.85
CA THR A 13 3.90 5.23 29.64
C THR A 13 4.20 5.20 31.14
N ILE A 14 3.84 6.28 31.86
CA ILE A 14 3.92 6.35 33.32
C ILE A 14 2.93 5.35 33.94
N THR A 15 3.35 4.67 34.98
CA THR A 15 2.56 3.70 35.75
C THR A 15 2.47 4.12 37.22
N ARG A 16 1.63 3.45 38.00
CA ARG A 16 1.54 3.69 39.45
C ARG A 16 2.85 3.48 40.22
N LYS A 17 3.82 2.74 39.65
CA LYS A 17 5.16 2.55 40.25
C LYS A 17 5.90 3.89 40.41
N GLN A 18 5.57 4.87 39.58
CA GLN A 18 6.17 6.21 39.63
C GLN A 18 5.34 7.24 40.40
N ALA A 19 4.21 6.87 41.02
CA ALA A 19 3.41 7.84 41.76
C ALA A 19 4.16 8.42 42.99
N PRO A 20 3.94 9.69 43.36
CA PRO A 20 4.35 10.23 44.66
C PRO A 20 3.62 9.47 45.78
N GLN A 21 4.22 9.32 46.97
CA GLN A 21 3.76 8.39 48.03
C GLN A 21 2.24 8.42 48.30
N ASP A 22 1.63 7.24 48.12
CA ASP A 22 0.30 6.69 48.43
C ASP A 22 -1.01 7.43 48.17
N LYS A 23 -1.10 8.76 48.11
CA LYS A 23 -2.44 9.39 48.06
C LYS A 23 -3.15 9.40 46.69
N ASN A 24 -2.51 9.01 45.60
CA ASN A 24 -3.12 9.00 44.25
C ASN A 24 -2.47 7.95 43.32
N LYS A 25 -2.13 6.76 43.82
CA LYS A 25 -1.51 5.70 42.99
C LYS A 25 -2.48 5.06 41.99
N ASP A 26 -3.74 5.01 42.38
CA ASP A 26 -4.87 4.41 41.67
C ASP A 26 -5.35 5.24 40.48
N VAL A 27 -4.91 6.49 40.35
CA VAL A 27 -5.18 7.34 39.18
C VAL A 27 -4.30 7.00 37.97
N LEU A 28 -3.31 6.11 38.15
CA LEU A 28 -2.39 5.66 37.11
C LEU A 28 -2.55 4.16 36.83
N PRO A 29 -2.38 3.74 35.56
CA PRO A 29 -2.38 2.32 35.18
C PRO A 29 -1.30 1.50 35.92
N GLU A 30 -1.58 0.20 36.10
CA GLU A 30 -0.65 -0.75 36.73
C GLU A 30 0.56 -1.05 35.85
N GLU A 31 0.29 -1.39 34.59
CA GLU A 31 1.29 -1.67 33.58
C GLU A 31 1.28 -0.60 32.49
N SER A 32 2.39 -0.51 31.77
CA SER A 32 2.58 0.47 30.71
C SER A 32 1.91 0.01 29.40
N LEU A 33 1.45 0.97 28.60
CA LEU A 33 0.60 0.69 27.45
C LEU A 33 1.24 -0.29 26.46
N GLU A 34 2.54 -0.13 26.19
CA GLU A 34 3.32 -0.96 25.26
C GLU A 34 3.45 -2.43 25.68
N LYS A 35 3.12 -2.77 26.93
CA LYS A 35 3.06 -4.16 27.40
C LYS A 35 1.66 -4.75 27.33
N LEU A 36 0.65 -3.91 27.26
CA LEU A 36 -0.76 -4.32 27.30
C LEU A 36 -1.31 -4.62 25.92
N VAL A 37 -0.78 -3.97 24.88
CA VAL A 37 -1.34 -4.05 23.53
C VAL A 37 -0.25 -4.20 22.48
N HIS A 38 -0.58 -4.95 21.43
CA HIS A 38 0.15 -5.00 20.17
C HIS A 38 -0.84 -5.32 19.06
N PHE A 39 -0.74 -4.63 17.93
CA PHE A 39 -1.67 -4.74 16.80
C PHE A 39 -0.93 -5.09 15.50
N ASN A 40 -1.61 -5.68 14.52
CA ASN A 40 -0.98 -5.92 13.22
C ASN A 40 -1.05 -4.64 12.37
N SER A 41 -2.25 -4.12 12.14
CA SER A 41 -2.46 -2.93 11.30
C SER A 41 -3.06 -1.78 12.10
N CYS A 42 -2.52 -0.57 11.90
CA CYS A 42 -3.00 0.61 12.62
C CYS A 42 -3.18 1.80 11.70
N ALA A 43 -4.26 2.57 11.91
CA ALA A 43 -4.51 3.83 11.26
C ALA A 43 -4.21 5.00 12.21
N VAL A 44 -3.41 5.96 11.74
CA VAL A 44 -3.21 7.27 12.38
C VAL A 44 -3.95 8.29 11.53
N VAL A 45 -5.07 8.78 12.05
CA VAL A 45 -5.93 9.73 11.34
C VAL A 45 -5.61 11.13 11.83
N SER A 46 -5.08 11.99 10.94
CA SER A 46 -4.81 13.38 11.30
C SER A 46 -6.10 14.15 11.59
N SER A 47 -5.97 15.45 11.86
CA SER A 47 -7.12 16.34 11.98
C SER A 47 -7.29 17.26 10.78
N SER A 48 -6.48 17.09 9.72
CA SER A 48 -6.43 17.99 8.57
C SER A 48 -7.77 18.10 7.84
N HIS A 49 -8.10 19.29 7.35
CA HIS A 49 -9.25 19.53 6.48
C HIS A 49 -9.22 18.64 5.22
N ALA A 50 -8.03 18.37 4.69
CA ALA A 50 -7.79 17.55 3.51
C ALA A 50 -8.48 16.17 3.55
N LEU A 51 -8.76 15.63 4.73
CA LEU A 51 -9.51 14.38 4.89
C LEU A 51 -10.89 14.42 4.21
N ARG A 52 -11.53 15.58 4.12
CA ARG A 52 -12.85 15.73 3.46
C ARG A 52 -12.81 15.50 1.94
N PHE A 53 -11.64 15.52 1.31
CA PHE A 53 -11.49 15.27 -0.14
C PHE A 53 -11.30 13.79 -0.49
N HIS A 54 -11.41 12.89 0.49
CA HIS A 54 -11.23 11.46 0.30
C HIS A 54 -12.24 10.64 1.10
N SER A 55 -12.58 9.45 0.62
CA SER A 55 -13.53 8.56 1.32
C SER A 55 -12.80 7.45 2.10
N TYR A 56 -11.94 7.82 3.06
CA TYR A 56 -11.13 6.84 3.81
C TYR A 56 -11.88 6.05 4.87
N GLY A 57 -13.15 6.36 5.14
CA GLY A 57 -13.82 5.88 6.34
C GLY A 57 -13.83 4.37 6.52
N GLN A 58 -14.20 3.62 5.47
CA GLN A 58 -14.21 2.16 5.52
C GLN A 58 -12.80 1.56 5.64
N GLU A 59 -11.82 2.17 4.96
CA GLU A 59 -10.43 1.72 5.02
C GLU A 59 -9.85 1.93 6.43
N ILE A 60 -10.04 3.11 7.01
CA ILE A 60 -9.60 3.42 8.38
C ILE A 60 -10.18 2.41 9.37
N ASP A 61 -11.48 2.14 9.30
CA ASP A 61 -12.17 1.23 10.22
C ASP A 61 -11.79 -0.26 10.01
N SER A 62 -11.14 -0.60 8.89
CA SER A 62 -10.66 -1.95 8.60
C SER A 62 -9.36 -2.33 9.34
N HIS A 63 -8.65 -1.36 9.92
CA HIS A 63 -7.43 -1.61 10.68
C HIS A 63 -7.74 -2.32 12.01
N ASP A 64 -6.72 -2.82 12.71
CA ASP A 64 -6.90 -3.39 14.06
C ASP A 64 -7.06 -2.29 15.13
N ALA A 65 -6.36 -1.16 14.96
CA ALA A 65 -6.45 -0.01 15.86
C ALA A 65 -6.44 1.34 15.13
N VAL A 66 -7.27 2.26 15.58
CA VAL A 66 -7.38 3.64 15.05
C VAL A 66 -6.96 4.65 16.12
N LEU A 67 -5.94 5.45 15.81
CA LEU A 67 -5.49 6.60 16.61
C LEU A 67 -6.07 7.91 16.06
N ARG A 68 -6.68 8.70 16.95
CA ARG A 68 -7.12 10.08 16.68
C ARG A 68 -6.52 11.08 17.65
N PHE A 69 -6.70 12.37 17.37
CA PHE A 69 -6.10 13.46 18.15
C PHE A 69 -7.13 14.41 18.73
N ASN A 70 -6.93 14.81 19.99
CA ASN A 70 -7.62 15.94 20.62
C ASN A 70 -9.16 15.88 20.43
N CYS A 71 -9.75 16.97 19.93
CA CYS A 71 -11.20 17.17 19.76
C CYS A 71 -11.74 16.61 18.43
N ALA A 72 -10.95 15.85 17.66
CA ALA A 72 -11.35 15.43 16.32
C ALA A 72 -12.52 14.42 16.38
N PRO A 73 -13.73 14.78 15.88
CA PRO A 73 -14.93 13.95 15.98
C PRO A 73 -15.02 12.94 14.83
N THR A 74 -15.78 11.86 15.03
CA THR A 74 -16.17 10.95 13.93
C THR A 74 -17.57 11.25 13.40
N HIS A 75 -18.48 11.62 14.30
CA HIS A 75 -19.87 11.90 13.98
C HIS A 75 -20.01 12.97 12.91
N LYS A 76 -20.80 12.70 11.86
CA LYS A 76 -20.99 13.49 10.62
C LYS A 76 -19.82 13.46 9.63
N PHE A 77 -18.73 12.78 9.95
CA PHE A 77 -17.53 12.69 9.11
C PHE A 77 -17.13 11.24 8.80
N GLU A 78 -17.99 10.26 9.11
CA GLU A 78 -17.70 8.83 9.07
C GLU A 78 -17.24 8.39 7.69
N GLN A 79 -17.79 8.95 6.61
CA GLN A 79 -17.36 8.67 5.23
C GLN A 79 -15.87 8.97 5.01
N PHE A 80 -15.38 10.05 5.62
CA PHE A 80 -14.04 10.58 5.37
C PHE A 80 -13.03 10.06 6.37
N VAL A 81 -13.45 9.92 7.63
CA VAL A 81 -12.53 9.63 8.74
C VAL A 81 -12.83 8.33 9.46
N GLY A 82 -13.90 7.61 9.12
CA GLY A 82 -14.33 6.38 9.80
C GLY A 82 -15.07 6.68 11.10
N ASN A 83 -15.63 5.64 11.72
CA ASN A 83 -16.42 5.76 12.94
C ASN A 83 -15.71 5.17 14.19
N ARG A 84 -14.60 4.44 14.03
CA ARG A 84 -13.91 3.82 15.17
C ARG A 84 -12.81 4.71 15.76
N THR A 85 -12.63 4.63 17.08
CA THR A 85 -11.49 5.24 17.80
C THR A 85 -11.04 4.29 18.90
N ASP A 86 -9.83 3.74 18.77
CA ASP A 86 -9.26 2.82 19.76
C ASP A 86 -8.30 3.56 20.70
N PHE A 87 -7.55 4.53 20.17
CA PHE A 87 -6.69 5.43 20.93
C PHE A 87 -7.00 6.88 20.60
N ARG A 88 -6.92 7.74 21.61
CA ARG A 88 -6.97 9.19 21.42
C ARG A 88 -5.80 9.86 22.13
N LEU A 89 -4.88 10.42 21.35
CA LEU A 89 -3.77 11.20 21.88
C LEU A 89 -4.24 12.64 22.12
N ILE A 90 -4.26 13.05 23.39
CA ILE A 90 -4.70 14.37 23.82
C ILE A 90 -3.53 15.21 24.31
N ASN A 91 -3.56 16.51 24.01
CA ASN A 91 -2.64 17.46 24.61
C ASN A 91 -3.07 17.82 26.06
N THR A 92 -2.15 18.35 26.86
CA THR A 92 -2.41 18.72 28.27
C THR A 92 -3.36 19.90 28.46
N GLN A 93 -3.69 20.64 27.40
CA GLN A 93 -4.62 21.77 27.42
C GLN A 93 -6.08 21.35 27.21
N ILE A 94 -6.36 20.14 26.68
CA ILE A 94 -7.74 19.69 26.37
C ILE A 94 -8.69 19.83 27.56
N PRO A 95 -8.34 19.40 28.79
CA PRO A 95 -9.28 19.49 29.91
C PRO A 95 -9.64 20.91 30.36
N HIS A 96 -8.97 21.94 29.85
CA HIS A 96 -9.14 23.33 30.28
C HIS A 96 -9.42 24.34 29.17
N ARG A 97 -8.92 24.11 27.95
CA ARG A 97 -8.84 25.15 26.92
C ARG A 97 -9.56 24.80 25.62
N TYR A 98 -9.66 23.52 25.27
CA TYR A 98 -10.17 23.10 23.96
C TYR A 98 -11.15 21.95 24.14
N CYS A 99 -12.35 22.07 23.58
CA CYS A 99 -13.47 21.13 23.75
C CYS A 99 -13.68 20.68 25.22
N THR A 100 -13.54 21.62 26.16
CA THR A 100 -13.62 21.37 27.61
C THR A 100 -14.95 20.74 28.02
N GLU A 101 -16.07 21.26 27.51
CA GLU A 101 -17.41 20.75 27.82
C GLU A 101 -17.55 19.30 27.34
N GLU A 102 -17.09 19.00 26.12
CA GLU A 102 -17.11 17.67 25.55
C GLU A 102 -16.22 16.70 26.36
N PHE A 103 -15.03 17.12 26.80
CA PHE A 103 -14.14 16.29 27.63
C PHE A 103 -14.76 15.94 28.99
N TRP A 104 -15.48 16.89 29.61
CA TRP A 104 -16.13 16.71 30.91
C TRP A 104 -17.59 16.24 30.82
N SER A 105 -18.06 15.86 29.62
CA SER A 105 -19.41 15.32 29.42
C SER A 105 -19.47 13.81 29.64
N GLU A 106 -20.50 13.36 30.37
CA GLU A 106 -20.79 11.93 30.54
C GLU A 106 -21.22 11.29 29.21
N ASN A 107 -21.90 12.07 28.36
CA ASN A 107 -22.44 11.63 27.07
C ASN A 107 -21.52 11.97 25.90
N SER A 108 -20.25 12.30 26.17
CA SER A 108 -19.30 12.64 25.11
C SER A 108 -19.21 11.56 24.05
N THR A 109 -19.37 11.94 22.79
CA THR A 109 -19.13 11.01 21.66
C THR A 109 -17.64 10.91 21.32
N ILE A 110 -16.81 11.81 21.87
CA ILE A 110 -15.38 11.93 21.55
C ILE A 110 -14.48 11.27 22.60
N PHE A 111 -14.78 11.43 23.89
CA PHE A 111 -13.90 11.07 25.00
C PHE A 111 -14.43 9.95 25.91
N ARG A 112 -15.65 9.46 25.68
CA ARG A 112 -16.25 8.38 26.46
C ARG A 112 -15.64 7.01 26.16
N HIS A 113 -15.27 6.76 24.91
CA HIS A 113 -14.79 5.47 24.43
C HIS A 113 -13.34 5.56 23.92
N GLY A 114 -12.67 4.41 23.89
CA GLY A 114 -11.25 4.30 23.51
C GLY A 114 -10.29 4.66 24.65
N THR A 115 -9.03 4.35 24.43
CA THR A 115 -7.95 4.59 25.39
C THR A 115 -7.40 6.01 25.22
N LEU A 116 -7.52 6.83 26.26
CA LEU A 116 -6.91 8.15 26.29
C LEU A 116 -5.40 8.05 26.57
N VAL A 117 -4.61 8.70 25.74
CA VAL A 117 -3.16 8.85 25.95
C VAL A 117 -2.85 10.34 26.02
N ILE A 118 -2.21 10.78 27.09
CA ILE A 118 -1.83 12.17 27.28
C ILE A 118 -0.41 12.37 26.77
N ARG A 119 -0.29 13.28 25.80
CA ARG A 119 0.99 13.74 25.29
C ARG A 119 1.82 14.38 26.41
N ASN A 120 3.08 14.00 26.53
CA ASN A 120 3.99 14.54 27.54
C ASN A 120 5.31 15.05 26.95
N MET A 121 5.48 16.38 26.88
CA MET A 121 6.74 17.05 26.52
C MET A 121 7.56 17.38 27.78
N ASN A 122 7.74 16.42 28.69
CA ASN A 122 8.38 16.61 30.00
C ASN A 122 7.67 17.59 30.96
N ALA A 123 6.39 17.87 30.74
CA ALA A 123 5.57 18.65 31.67
C ALA A 123 5.43 17.90 33.00
N ILE A 124 5.20 16.58 32.91
CA ILE A 124 5.29 15.64 34.03
C ILE A 124 6.61 14.90 33.86
N ASN A 125 7.57 15.11 34.76
CA ASN A 125 8.89 14.46 34.72
C ASN A 125 9.02 13.41 35.84
N LEU A 126 10.15 12.69 35.89
CA LEU A 126 10.53 11.81 36.99
C LEU A 126 11.73 12.39 37.74
N GLN A 127 11.61 12.55 39.05
CA GLN A 127 12.71 12.85 39.96
C GLN A 127 12.86 11.68 40.93
N ARG A 128 14.05 11.04 40.94
CA ARG A 128 14.29 9.80 41.73
C ARG A 128 13.22 8.72 41.48
N GLN A 129 12.87 8.51 40.20
CA GLN A 129 11.83 7.58 39.72
C GLN A 129 10.38 7.89 40.16
N LYS A 130 10.14 9.02 40.84
CA LYS A 130 8.79 9.48 41.21
C LYS A 130 8.36 10.67 40.36
N ILE A 131 7.07 10.79 40.11
CA ILE A 131 6.48 11.90 39.36
C ILE A 131 6.86 13.23 40.03
N ASN A 132 7.32 14.15 39.20
CA ASN A 132 7.53 15.56 39.50
C ASN A 132 6.78 16.38 38.44
N ASN A 133 5.70 17.02 38.87
CA ASN A 133 4.81 17.85 38.06
C ASN A 133 5.02 19.36 38.27
N LYS A 134 6.16 19.81 38.83
CA LYS A 134 6.43 21.24 39.03
C LYS A 134 6.39 22.08 37.74
N ARG A 135 6.63 21.45 36.59
CA ARG A 135 6.60 22.09 35.26
C ARG A 135 5.28 21.86 34.52
N ASP A 136 4.30 21.24 35.16
CA ASP A 136 2.99 20.92 34.60
C ASP A 136 2.08 22.16 34.58
N LYS A 137 2.37 23.07 33.64
CA LYS A 137 1.66 24.37 33.50
C LYS A 137 0.14 24.23 33.40
N PHE A 138 -0.34 23.12 32.84
CA PHE A 138 -1.78 22.87 32.62
C PHE A 138 -2.38 21.90 33.63
N ARG A 139 -1.66 21.61 34.73
CA ARG A 139 -2.13 20.77 35.85
C ARG A 139 -2.68 19.42 35.38
N CYS A 140 -2.05 18.83 34.37
CA CYS A 140 -2.40 17.53 33.82
C CYS A 140 -2.55 16.44 34.89
N PHE A 141 -1.66 16.40 35.89
CA PHE A 141 -1.75 15.38 36.95
C PHE A 141 -2.98 15.60 37.84
N ASP A 142 -3.28 16.84 38.22
CA ASP A 142 -4.47 17.17 39.01
C ASP A 142 -5.76 16.88 38.21
N ASN A 143 -5.74 17.13 36.89
CA ASN A 143 -6.84 16.78 36.00
C ASN A 143 -7.06 15.27 35.92
N LEU A 144 -6.02 14.45 36.02
CA LEU A 144 -6.15 13.00 36.05
C LEU A 144 -6.81 12.52 37.35
N ILE A 145 -6.47 13.15 38.48
CA ILE A 145 -7.14 12.92 39.77
C ILE A 145 -8.62 13.30 39.66
N LYS A 146 -8.92 14.48 39.10
CA LYS A 146 -10.30 14.91 38.83
C LYS A 146 -11.02 13.93 37.90
N TYR A 147 -10.39 13.48 36.81
CA TYR A 147 -10.94 12.53 35.85
C TYR A 147 -11.34 11.21 36.53
N LYS A 148 -10.47 10.64 37.36
CA LYS A 148 -10.79 9.40 38.09
C LYS A 148 -11.94 9.60 39.09
N LYS A 149 -12.01 10.75 39.76
CA LYS A 149 -13.12 11.08 40.66
C LYS A 149 -14.44 11.26 39.93
N THR A 150 -14.43 11.96 38.79
CA THR A 150 -15.63 12.22 37.97
C THR A 150 -16.12 10.94 37.30
N TYR A 151 -15.19 10.11 36.79
CA TYR A 151 -15.50 8.92 36.00
C TYR A 151 -14.88 7.65 36.59
N PRO A 152 -15.39 7.16 37.75
CA PRO A 152 -14.77 6.07 38.47
C PRO A 152 -14.70 4.76 37.67
N ASN A 153 -15.65 4.55 36.76
CA ASN A 153 -15.80 3.33 35.95
C ASN A 153 -15.16 3.43 34.55
N ARG A 154 -14.64 4.60 34.15
CA ARG A 154 -13.96 4.73 32.85
C ARG A 154 -12.53 4.22 32.92
N ALA A 155 -12.01 3.79 31.78
CA ALA A 155 -10.60 3.39 31.64
C ALA A 155 -9.68 4.57 32.01
N LEU A 156 -8.59 4.27 32.73
CA LEU A 156 -7.63 5.28 33.14
C LEU A 156 -6.83 5.79 31.93
N PRO A 157 -6.65 7.12 31.77
CA PRO A 157 -5.73 7.67 30.81
C PRO A 157 -4.27 7.24 31.07
N PHE A 158 -3.53 7.00 30.00
CA PHE A 158 -2.08 6.82 30.05
C PHE A 158 -1.37 8.15 29.87
N ILE A 159 -0.17 8.31 30.44
CA ILE A 159 0.68 9.47 30.21
C ILE A 159 1.95 8.99 29.53
N GLN A 160 2.35 9.60 28.41
CA GLN A 160 3.65 9.30 27.79
C GLN A 160 4.78 9.55 28.79
N ARG A 161 5.76 8.64 28.85
CA ARG A 161 6.90 8.78 29.76
C ARG A 161 7.74 10.01 29.41
N PRO A 162 8.43 10.63 30.39
CA PRO A 162 9.40 11.69 30.10
C PRO A 162 10.46 11.24 29.09
N LEU A 163 11.04 12.22 28.41
CA LEU A 163 12.02 12.11 27.35
C LEU A 163 11.49 11.55 26.03
N PHE A 164 10.28 10.98 25.98
CA PHE A 164 9.69 10.54 24.70
C PHE A 164 9.54 11.71 23.72
N GLY A 165 8.76 12.74 24.08
CA GLY A 165 8.54 13.90 23.21
C GLY A 165 9.81 14.70 22.90
N ASN A 166 10.68 14.89 23.90
CA ASN A 166 11.95 15.58 23.70
C ASN A 166 12.95 14.74 22.88
N GLY A 167 12.87 13.41 22.96
CA GLY A 167 13.66 12.49 22.16
C GLY A 167 13.28 12.54 20.68
N VAL A 168 11.97 12.54 20.37
CA VAL A 168 11.48 12.78 19.00
C VAL A 168 11.95 14.13 18.49
N LEU A 169 11.90 15.18 19.33
CA LEU A 169 12.34 16.52 18.93
C LEU A 169 13.85 16.55 18.64
N ALA A 170 14.66 15.94 19.51
CA ALA A 170 16.10 15.86 19.33
C ALA A 170 16.47 15.10 18.05
N GLU A 171 15.75 14.03 17.74
CA GLU A 171 15.96 13.28 16.50
C GLU A 171 15.57 14.13 15.27
N LEU A 172 14.42 14.81 15.28
CA LEU A 172 14.02 15.70 14.21
C LEU A 172 15.06 16.82 13.97
N VAL A 173 15.58 17.43 15.04
CA VAL A 173 16.68 18.41 14.96
C VAL A 173 17.91 17.80 14.29
N GLU A 174 18.30 16.59 14.70
CA GLU A 174 19.47 15.88 14.16
C GLU A 174 19.28 15.53 12.67
N PHE A 175 18.08 15.07 12.30
CA PHE A 175 17.70 14.82 10.91
C PHE A 175 17.82 16.09 10.06
N CYS A 176 17.20 17.18 10.50
CA CYS A 176 17.23 18.44 9.77
C CYS A 176 18.66 18.97 9.59
N LYS A 177 19.50 18.87 10.63
CA LYS A 177 20.92 19.26 10.57
C LYS A 177 21.75 18.38 9.63
N SER A 178 21.50 17.07 9.61
CA SER A 178 22.33 16.10 8.86
C SER A 178 21.96 15.97 7.39
N THR A 179 20.70 16.24 7.04
CA THR A 179 20.20 16.06 5.67
C THR A 179 20.07 17.37 4.90
N ASN A 180 20.07 18.52 5.60
CA ASN A 180 19.81 19.84 5.04
C ASN A 180 18.45 19.93 4.30
N MET A 181 17.49 19.06 4.66
CA MET A 181 16.13 19.01 4.06
C MET A 181 15.12 19.94 4.75
N CYS A 182 15.57 20.75 5.70
CA CYS A 182 14.73 21.55 6.57
C CYS A 182 15.22 23.00 6.61
N ASP A 183 14.31 23.94 6.84
CA ASP A 183 14.67 25.34 7.09
C ASP A 183 15.49 25.49 8.38
N THR A 184 16.41 26.45 8.39
CA THR A 184 17.34 26.71 9.50
C THR A 184 16.64 27.18 10.79
N LYS A 185 15.42 27.71 10.71
CA LYS A 185 14.63 28.20 11.84
C LYS A 185 13.51 27.21 12.20
N MET A 186 13.80 26.23 13.07
CA MET A 186 12.81 25.28 13.56
C MET A 186 12.27 25.65 14.95
N ARG A 187 10.94 25.65 15.13
CA ARG A 187 10.29 25.87 16.43
C ARG A 187 10.39 24.60 17.30
N PRO A 188 10.69 24.71 18.61
CA PRO A 188 10.88 23.54 19.48
C PRO A 188 9.57 22.94 20.02
N ASN A 189 8.48 22.98 19.24
CA ASN A 189 7.15 22.56 19.67
C ASN A 189 6.58 21.51 18.72
N LEU A 190 6.84 20.23 18.98
CA LEU A 190 6.30 19.16 18.13
C LEU A 190 4.76 19.18 18.07
N SER A 191 4.16 18.68 16.99
CA SER A 191 2.72 18.40 16.93
C SER A 191 2.37 17.13 17.71
N SER A 192 1.08 16.93 17.99
CA SER A 192 0.62 15.64 18.52
C SER A 192 0.67 14.55 17.43
N GLY A 193 0.60 14.94 16.16
CA GLY A 193 0.60 14.01 15.02
C GLY A 193 1.88 13.17 14.94
N ILE A 194 3.06 13.82 14.94
CA ILE A 194 4.35 13.10 14.89
C ILE A 194 4.54 12.18 16.10
N LEU A 195 4.12 12.61 17.30
CA LEU A 195 4.20 11.78 18.50
C LEU A 195 3.26 10.58 18.43
N GLY A 196 2.09 10.74 17.81
CA GLY A 196 1.16 9.66 17.52
C GLY A 196 1.73 8.64 16.55
N VAL A 197 2.35 9.09 15.45
CA VAL A 197 3.02 8.20 14.49
C VAL A 197 4.11 7.37 15.18
N VAL A 198 5.04 8.02 15.89
CA VAL A 198 6.13 7.32 16.57
C VAL A 198 5.60 6.37 17.66
N MET A 199 4.53 6.72 18.35
CA MET A 199 3.84 5.83 19.30
C MET A 199 3.26 4.59 18.60
N MET A 200 2.49 4.76 17.53
CA MET A 200 1.89 3.62 16.81
C MET A 200 2.95 2.74 16.14
N MET A 201 4.09 3.30 15.73
CA MET A 201 5.23 2.51 15.25
C MET A 201 5.84 1.59 16.32
N HIS A 202 5.56 1.80 17.61
CA HIS A 202 5.94 0.89 18.69
C HIS A 202 4.85 -0.13 19.03
N LEU A 203 3.59 0.17 18.75
CA LEU A 203 2.42 -0.63 19.17
C LEU A 203 1.87 -1.54 18.06
N CYS A 204 2.33 -1.38 16.83
CA CYS A 204 1.76 -2.04 15.65
C CYS A 204 2.84 -2.77 14.82
N ASN A 205 2.45 -3.62 13.86
CA ASN A 205 3.37 -4.16 12.84
C ASN A 205 3.44 -3.25 11.61
N LEU A 206 2.30 -2.67 11.22
CA LEU A 206 2.11 -1.78 10.08
C LEU A 206 1.28 -0.55 10.50
N VAL A 207 1.71 0.63 10.06
CA VAL A 207 1.03 1.90 10.39
C VAL A 207 0.71 2.67 9.11
N TYR A 208 -0.55 2.98 8.91
CA TYR A 208 -1.04 3.87 7.86
C TYR A 208 -1.31 5.25 8.47
N VAL A 209 -0.83 6.30 7.82
CA VAL A 209 -0.99 7.68 8.26
C VAL A 209 -1.78 8.44 7.20
N TYR A 210 -2.91 9.02 7.62
CA TYR A 210 -3.85 9.70 6.73
C TYR A 210 -3.79 11.21 6.96
N GLU A 211 -3.48 11.95 5.90
CA GLU A 211 -3.48 13.41 5.78
C GLU A 211 -2.68 14.14 6.87
N LEU A 212 -1.61 13.52 7.37
CA LEU A 212 -0.61 14.20 8.20
C LEU A 212 0.44 14.89 7.32
N VAL A 213 0.76 14.28 6.18
CA VAL A 213 1.42 14.91 5.05
C VAL A 213 0.33 15.13 3.98
N PRO A 214 -0.01 16.40 3.68
CA PRO A 214 -1.19 16.71 2.91
C PRO A 214 -1.11 16.19 1.48
N SER A 215 -2.25 15.76 0.94
CA SER A 215 -2.45 15.58 -0.50
C SER A 215 -2.53 16.92 -1.25
N ASN A 216 -2.40 16.88 -2.57
CA ASN A 216 -2.55 18.05 -3.45
C ASN A 216 -4.02 18.44 -3.66
N LYS A 217 -4.96 17.82 -2.95
CA LYS A 217 -6.40 18.05 -3.11
C LYS A 217 -6.93 19.20 -2.24
N ASP A 218 -6.10 19.75 -1.35
CA ASP A 218 -6.49 20.83 -0.44
C ASP A 218 -5.65 22.08 -0.73
N ASP A 219 -6.30 23.10 -1.31
CA ASP A 219 -5.75 24.44 -1.51
C ASP A 219 -6.27 25.45 -0.48
N THR A 220 -6.94 24.97 0.58
CA THR A 220 -7.61 25.82 1.56
C THR A 220 -6.70 26.18 2.75
N GLU A 221 -6.97 27.32 3.39
CA GLU A 221 -6.33 27.71 4.67
C GLU A 221 -7.02 27.07 5.89
N VAL A 222 -7.97 26.14 5.68
CA VAL A 222 -8.73 25.52 6.75
C VAL A 222 -7.88 24.40 7.38
N MET A 223 -7.65 24.50 8.68
CA MET A 223 -6.74 23.56 9.37
C MET A 223 -7.41 22.22 9.67
N TYR A 224 -8.71 22.21 9.98
CA TYR A 224 -9.39 21.04 10.53
C TYR A 224 -10.61 20.60 9.69
N TYR A 225 -10.84 19.28 9.59
CA TYR A 225 -12.03 18.76 8.90
C TYR A 225 -13.34 18.98 9.66
N PHE A 226 -13.32 19.59 10.84
CA PHE A 226 -14.50 19.76 11.69
C PHE A 226 -14.64 21.19 12.24
N ASN A 227 -13.73 22.09 11.87
CA ASN A 227 -13.79 23.50 12.23
C ASN A 227 -13.35 24.34 11.04
N GLU A 228 -14.12 25.37 10.71
CA GLU A 228 -13.88 26.29 9.59
C GLU A 228 -13.00 27.48 9.98
N GLU A 229 -12.63 27.60 11.26
CA GLU A 229 -11.74 28.66 11.74
C GLU A 229 -10.29 28.49 11.27
N LYS A 230 -9.73 29.59 10.74
CA LYS A 230 -8.31 29.71 10.44
C LYS A 230 -7.53 29.79 11.76
N GLN A 231 -6.54 28.91 11.95
CA GLN A 231 -5.70 28.89 13.15
C GLN A 231 -4.24 29.18 12.78
N HIS A 232 -3.53 29.87 13.67
CA HIS A 232 -2.10 30.17 13.47
C HIS A 232 -1.23 28.92 13.64
N ASP A 233 -0.16 28.85 12.86
CA ASP A 233 0.81 27.76 12.92
C ASP A 233 1.74 27.89 14.14
N TRP A 234 1.62 26.96 15.09
CA TRP A 234 2.42 26.88 16.32
C TRP A 234 3.49 25.80 16.28
N HIS A 235 3.45 24.91 15.29
CA HIS A 235 4.27 23.71 15.18
C HIS A 235 5.21 23.80 13.97
N PRO A 236 6.34 23.08 13.95
CA PRO A 236 7.19 23.02 12.77
C PRO A 236 6.61 22.01 11.76
N TYR A 237 5.37 22.22 11.29
CA TYR A 237 4.69 21.24 10.43
C TYR A 237 5.44 20.93 9.14
N SER A 238 6.12 21.92 8.53
CA SER A 238 6.97 21.68 7.35
C SER A 238 8.10 20.68 7.67
N HIS A 239 8.86 20.91 8.74
CA HIS A 239 9.92 20.02 9.20
C HIS A 239 9.39 18.62 9.54
N GLU A 240 8.29 18.55 10.29
CA GLU A 240 7.67 17.27 10.66
C GLU A 240 7.18 16.50 9.44
N ARG A 241 6.56 17.17 8.47
CA ARG A 241 6.08 16.53 7.23
C ARG A 241 7.22 15.96 6.41
N VAL A 242 8.32 16.71 6.25
CA VAL A 242 9.52 16.22 5.56
C VAL A 242 10.08 14.99 6.28
N TYR A 243 10.22 15.07 7.60
CA TYR A 243 10.72 13.97 8.41
C TYR A 243 9.86 12.71 8.32
N ILE A 244 8.55 12.87 8.50
CA ILE A 244 7.56 11.80 8.43
C ILE A 244 7.57 11.18 7.03
N ARG A 245 7.64 11.99 5.97
CA ARG A 245 7.76 11.51 4.59
C ARG A 245 9.02 10.67 4.38
N THR A 246 10.19 11.14 4.85
CA THR A 246 11.46 10.42 4.72
C THR A 246 11.50 9.10 5.51
N LEU A 247 10.74 8.99 6.60
CA LEU A 247 10.58 7.74 7.34
C LEU A 247 9.68 6.71 6.63
N SER A 248 8.82 7.16 5.71
CA SER A 248 7.83 6.29 5.07
C SER A 248 8.47 5.39 4.01
N LEU A 249 7.90 4.20 3.80
CA LEU A 249 8.26 3.34 2.66
C LEU A 249 7.37 3.63 1.43
N THR A 250 6.67 4.75 1.47
CA THR A 250 5.75 5.16 0.42
C THR A 250 6.51 5.93 -0.65
N PRO A 251 6.47 5.50 -1.94
CA PRO A 251 7.18 6.20 -3.01
C PRO A 251 6.75 7.68 -3.10
N GLU A 252 7.74 8.56 -3.23
CA GLU A 252 7.67 10.00 -2.96
C GLU A 252 6.53 10.74 -3.71
N LYS A 253 6.14 10.29 -4.91
CA LYS A 253 5.23 11.01 -5.81
C LYS A 253 3.81 10.46 -5.93
N ILE A 254 3.55 9.20 -5.55
CA ILE A 254 2.34 8.48 -6.02
C ILE A 254 1.23 8.37 -4.96
N HIS A 255 1.54 8.18 -3.68
CA HIS A 255 0.48 8.07 -2.65
C HIS A 255 0.34 9.33 -1.79
N THR A 256 1.43 10.08 -1.58
CA THR A 256 1.38 11.32 -0.79
C THR A 256 0.62 12.43 -1.51
N HIS A 257 0.81 12.58 -2.82
CA HIS A 257 0.24 13.71 -3.57
C HIS A 257 -1.22 13.50 -4.01
N SER A 258 -1.61 12.28 -4.41
CA SER A 258 -2.97 12.00 -4.89
C SER A 258 -3.91 11.49 -3.79
N HIS A 259 -3.37 10.90 -2.72
CA HIS A 259 -4.15 10.31 -1.63
C HIS A 259 -3.80 10.91 -0.25
N GLY A 260 -2.63 11.50 -0.03
CA GLY A 260 -2.28 12.00 1.32
C GLY A 260 -2.21 10.87 2.35
N ARG A 261 -2.00 9.63 1.89
CA ARG A 261 -1.84 8.42 2.70
C ARG A 261 -0.40 7.95 2.63
N LEU A 262 0.19 7.67 3.79
CA LEU A 262 1.54 7.11 3.92
C LEU A 262 1.51 5.77 4.65
N LEU A 263 2.22 4.78 4.11
CA LEU A 263 2.44 3.47 4.69
C LEU A 263 3.82 3.36 5.36
N TYR A 264 3.83 2.88 6.60
CA TYR A 264 5.02 2.64 7.42
C TYR A 264 5.08 1.20 7.91
N PHE A 265 6.28 0.63 7.81
CA PHE A 265 6.62 -0.59 8.52
C PHE A 265 7.23 -0.23 9.87
N THR A 266 6.83 -0.95 10.90
CA THR A 266 7.30 -0.66 12.25
C THR A 266 8.74 -1.06 12.48
N PHE A 267 9.26 -0.63 13.62
CA PHE A 267 10.62 -0.93 14.03
C PHE A 267 10.88 -2.42 14.28
N GLN A 268 9.86 -3.27 14.36
CA GLN A 268 10.07 -4.71 14.53
C GLN A 268 10.48 -5.39 13.23
N GLU A 269 9.95 -4.96 12.09
CA GLU A 269 10.31 -5.53 10.80
C GLU A 269 11.62 -4.94 10.24
N GLN A 270 11.79 -3.61 10.34
CA GLN A 270 12.94 -2.94 9.74
C GLN A 270 14.27 -3.17 10.48
N CYS A 271 14.23 -3.65 11.73
CA CYS A 271 15.42 -3.74 12.59
C CYS A 271 15.86 -5.16 12.92
N LYS A 272 15.30 -6.18 12.25
CA LYS A 272 15.84 -7.54 12.31
C LYS A 272 17.24 -7.52 11.68
N LYS A 273 18.25 -8.02 12.41
CA LYS A 273 19.59 -8.22 11.84
C LYS A 273 19.46 -9.20 10.65
N PRO A 274 20.18 -8.99 9.53
CA PRO A 274 20.42 -10.08 8.60
C PRO A 274 21.06 -11.22 9.40
N LYS A 275 20.55 -12.45 9.25
CA LYS A 275 21.30 -13.61 9.71
C LYS A 275 22.61 -13.61 8.93
N THR A 276 23.72 -13.47 9.64
CA THR A 276 25.06 -13.64 9.08
C THR A 276 25.17 -15.07 8.56
N GLY A 277 25.07 -15.25 7.23
CA GLY A 277 25.04 -16.57 6.60
C GLY A 277 25.23 -16.56 5.08
N ASP A 278 24.65 -15.61 4.33
CA ASP A 278 24.58 -15.75 2.85
C ASP A 278 25.36 -14.68 2.06
N LEU A 279 26.57 -14.32 2.53
CA LEU A 279 27.49 -13.46 1.78
C LEU A 279 28.89 -14.09 1.70
N SER A 280 28.95 -15.31 1.18
CA SER A 280 30.18 -15.87 0.63
C SER A 280 29.83 -17.04 -0.29
N THR A 281 29.72 -16.78 -1.61
CA THR A 281 30.11 -17.67 -2.73
C THR A 281 29.56 -17.14 -4.06
N PHE A 282 30.28 -16.21 -4.70
CA PHE A 282 30.39 -16.17 -6.16
C PHE A 282 31.88 -16.10 -6.49
N ALA A 283 32.57 -17.20 -6.21
CA ALA A 283 33.83 -17.54 -6.84
C ALA A 283 33.57 -18.76 -7.73
N SER A 284 33.94 -18.64 -9.00
CA SER A 284 33.73 -19.60 -10.09
C SER A 284 34.21 -21.02 -9.74
N PRO A 285 33.51 -22.10 -10.13
CA PRO A 285 34.04 -23.44 -9.97
C PRO A 285 34.82 -23.90 -11.21
N SER A 286 36.11 -24.15 -11.02
CA SER A 286 36.92 -25.05 -11.86
C SER A 286 36.73 -26.52 -11.42
N GLU A 287 37.07 -27.42 -12.33
CA GLU A 287 36.62 -28.81 -12.45
C GLU A 287 37.10 -29.84 -11.40
N LYS A 288 36.18 -30.80 -11.09
CA LYS A 288 36.37 -32.27 -10.85
C LYS A 288 37.11 -32.75 -9.56
N PRO A 289 37.02 -34.05 -9.16
CA PRO A 289 35.79 -34.76 -8.74
C PRO A 289 35.97 -35.64 -7.46
N ALA A 290 34.83 -36.02 -6.86
CA ALA A 290 34.56 -37.26 -6.08
C ALA A 290 35.46 -37.67 -4.89
N ASN A 291 34.88 -37.74 -3.67
CA ASN A 291 34.72 -39.03 -2.98
C ASN A 291 33.78 -39.01 -1.75
N ARG A 292 33.29 -40.22 -1.45
CA ARG A 292 32.27 -40.67 -0.48
C ARG A 292 32.70 -40.65 1.01
N SER A 293 31.68 -40.84 1.85
CA SER A 293 31.66 -41.41 3.24
C SER A 293 32.07 -40.47 4.36
N SER A 294 31.55 -40.49 5.60
CA SER A 294 30.43 -41.18 6.30
C SER A 294 30.41 -40.63 7.76
N MET A 295 29.33 -40.91 8.51
CA MET A 295 29.19 -40.85 10.00
C MET A 295 29.12 -39.46 10.65
N GLU A 296 28.43 -39.19 11.77
CA GLU A 296 27.40 -39.80 12.64
C GLU A 296 26.95 -38.61 13.53
N GLU A 297 25.66 -38.32 13.63
CA GLU A 297 24.85 -38.49 14.85
C GLU A 297 25.30 -37.69 16.10
N GLU A 298 24.52 -36.69 16.52
CA GLU A 298 23.94 -36.68 17.88
C GLU A 298 22.86 -35.61 18.06
N SER A 299 21.84 -36.02 18.82
CA SER A 299 20.57 -35.36 19.06
C SER A 299 20.63 -34.32 20.18
N THR A 300 19.77 -33.30 20.14
CA THR A 300 18.99 -32.83 21.31
C THR A 300 17.84 -31.92 20.85
N ALA A 301 16.61 -32.27 21.24
CA ALA A 301 15.39 -31.51 20.97
C ALA A 301 14.84 -30.85 22.25
N PRO A 302 14.20 -29.67 22.15
CA PRO A 302 13.15 -29.31 23.10
C PRO A 302 11.81 -28.92 22.45
N ARG A 303 10.79 -29.70 22.83
CA ARG A 303 9.37 -29.38 23.18
C ARG A 303 8.53 -28.43 22.31
N ARG A 304 7.48 -29.04 21.71
CA ARG A 304 6.32 -28.42 21.04
C ARG A 304 5.41 -27.69 22.03
N GLY A 305 5.08 -26.43 21.74
CA GLY A 305 3.91 -25.73 22.31
C GLY A 305 2.65 -26.03 21.50
N SER A 306 1.60 -26.50 22.17
CA SER A 306 0.31 -26.88 21.57
C SER A 306 -0.62 -25.67 21.32
N ALA A 307 -1.18 -25.56 20.12
CA ALA A 307 -2.27 -24.64 19.79
C ALA A 307 -3.59 -25.00 20.50
N PRO A 308 -4.55 -24.06 20.67
CA PRO A 308 -5.82 -24.34 21.36
C PRO A 308 -6.67 -25.33 20.56
N ARG A 309 -7.06 -26.44 21.20
CA ARG A 309 -7.77 -27.59 20.60
C ARG A 309 -9.07 -27.23 19.86
N GLY A 310 -9.71 -26.11 20.18
CA GLY A 310 -10.98 -25.68 19.54
C GLY A 310 -10.85 -25.16 18.10
N VAL A 311 -9.74 -24.51 17.75
CA VAL A 311 -9.53 -23.92 16.41
C VAL A 311 -9.06 -24.97 15.40
N SER A 312 -8.23 -25.91 15.85
CA SER A 312 -7.78 -27.06 15.05
C SER A 312 -8.94 -27.95 14.60
N LEU A 313 -9.93 -28.19 15.48
CA LEU A 313 -11.11 -28.98 15.16
C LEU A 313 -12.04 -28.23 14.17
N MET A 314 -12.19 -26.91 14.30
CA MET A 314 -12.96 -26.08 13.36
C MET A 314 -12.33 -26.00 11.97
N CYS A 315 -11.02 -25.76 11.88
CA CYS A 315 -10.31 -25.73 10.60
C CYS A 315 -10.29 -27.12 9.92
N SER A 316 -10.15 -28.20 10.70
CA SER A 316 -10.28 -29.57 10.19
C SER A 316 -11.67 -29.82 9.58
N THR A 317 -12.74 -29.53 10.32
CA THR A 317 -14.12 -29.74 9.88
C THR A 317 -14.49 -28.88 8.66
N LEU A 318 -14.01 -27.63 8.62
CA LEU A 318 -14.22 -26.72 7.49
C LEU A 318 -13.44 -27.17 6.25
N CYS A 319 -12.21 -27.66 6.42
CA CYS A 319 -11.39 -28.19 5.34
C CYS A 319 -11.98 -29.49 4.78
N THR A 320 -12.54 -30.37 5.61
CA THR A 320 -13.28 -31.56 5.15
C THR A 320 -14.57 -31.21 4.40
N LYS A 321 -15.27 -30.14 4.81
CA LYS A 321 -16.42 -29.60 4.05
C LYS A 321 -16.00 -29.02 2.70
N LEU A 322 -14.96 -28.17 2.67
CA LEU A 322 -14.41 -27.54 1.45
C LEU A 322 -13.93 -28.57 0.42
N ILE A 323 -13.28 -29.65 0.85
CA ILE A 323 -12.84 -30.74 -0.04
C ILE A 323 -14.04 -31.49 -0.66
N ARG A 324 -15.22 -31.49 -0.02
CA ARG A 324 -16.42 -32.23 -0.47
C ARG A 324 -17.42 -31.40 -1.27
N THR A 325 -17.47 -30.08 -1.13
CA THR A 325 -18.43 -29.21 -1.83
C THR A 325 -17.81 -28.47 -3.01
N LYS A 326 -18.35 -28.66 -4.22
CA LYS A 326 -17.90 -27.97 -5.46
C LYS A 326 -18.34 -26.50 -5.56
N SER A 327 -19.25 -26.00 -4.70
CA SER A 327 -19.56 -24.57 -4.57
C SER A 327 -20.01 -24.23 -3.14
N LEU A 328 -19.65 -23.03 -2.67
CA LEU A 328 -20.09 -22.46 -1.40
C LEU A 328 -20.71 -21.09 -1.68
N GLY A 329 -21.96 -20.88 -1.25
CA GLY A 329 -22.65 -19.60 -1.35
C GLY A 329 -22.03 -18.55 -0.43
N LEU A 330 -22.06 -17.28 -0.86
CA LEU A 330 -21.39 -16.13 -0.24
C LEU A 330 -21.71 -15.93 1.26
N ASP A 331 -22.89 -16.35 1.71
CA ASP A 331 -23.34 -16.13 3.09
C ASP A 331 -22.65 -17.06 4.12
N ALA A 332 -22.08 -18.18 3.68
CA ALA A 332 -21.35 -19.11 4.54
C ALA A 332 -19.90 -18.68 4.83
N LEU A 333 -19.42 -17.59 4.20
CA LEU A 333 -18.03 -17.10 4.26
C LEU A 333 -17.73 -16.19 5.46
N SER A 334 -18.70 -15.92 6.34
CA SER A 334 -18.54 -14.96 7.43
C SER A 334 -18.05 -15.62 8.73
N THR A 335 -16.89 -15.17 9.23
CA THR A 335 -16.31 -15.38 10.57
C THR A 335 -15.41 -16.62 10.81
N PRO A 336 -15.83 -17.90 10.66
CA PRO A 336 -14.93 -19.04 10.83
C PRO A 336 -13.83 -19.13 9.76
N LEU A 337 -14.15 -18.80 8.52
CA LEU A 337 -13.17 -18.80 7.41
C LEU A 337 -12.11 -17.72 7.60
N LYS A 338 -12.49 -16.51 8.03
CA LYS A 338 -11.57 -15.40 8.36
C LYS A 338 -10.60 -15.74 9.49
N ARG A 339 -11.07 -16.44 10.55
CA ARG A 339 -10.21 -16.94 11.64
C ARG A 339 -9.26 -18.06 11.19
N CYS A 340 -9.72 -18.94 10.30
CA CYS A 340 -8.89 -20.02 9.77
C CYS A 340 -7.82 -19.48 8.79
N LEU A 341 -8.17 -18.51 7.93
CA LEU A 341 -7.28 -17.80 7.00
C LEU A 341 -6.15 -17.05 7.71
N SER A 342 -6.47 -16.23 8.71
CA SER A 342 -5.47 -15.49 9.48
C SER A 342 -4.51 -16.42 10.24
N THR A 343 -4.98 -17.58 10.69
CA THR A 343 -4.13 -18.60 11.31
C THR A 343 -3.26 -19.35 10.28
N LEU A 344 -3.79 -19.67 9.09
CA LEU A 344 -3.07 -20.37 8.02
C LEU A 344 -1.99 -19.48 7.37
N GLU A 345 -2.28 -18.19 7.21
CA GLU A 345 -1.35 -17.17 6.69
C GLU A 345 -0.20 -16.92 7.68
N LEU A 346 -0.50 -16.86 8.99
CA LEU A 346 0.50 -16.91 10.07
C LEU A 346 1.35 -18.19 9.99
N THR A 347 0.74 -19.33 9.68
CA THR A 347 1.45 -20.62 9.57
C THR A 347 2.35 -20.67 8.32
N LEU A 348 1.90 -20.17 7.17
CA LEU A 348 2.70 -20.10 5.93
C LEU A 348 3.85 -19.09 6.04
N LEU A 349 3.63 -17.93 6.67
CA LEU A 349 4.66 -16.93 6.94
C LEU A 349 5.68 -17.41 8.00
N SER A 350 5.28 -18.27 8.94
CA SER A 350 6.20 -18.90 9.90
C SER A 350 6.91 -20.15 9.35
N ILE A 351 6.29 -20.90 8.44
CA ILE A 351 6.89 -22.07 7.76
C ILE A 351 7.87 -21.63 6.65
N GLY A 352 7.69 -20.46 6.02
CA GLY A 352 8.68 -19.87 5.10
C GLY A 352 10.07 -19.62 5.73
N ALA A 353 10.21 -19.78 7.05
CA ALA A 353 11.46 -19.70 7.79
C ALA A 353 12.04 -21.06 8.23
N MET A 354 11.38 -22.20 7.99
CA MET A 354 11.89 -23.54 8.33
C MET A 354 11.41 -24.60 7.32
N THR A 355 12.33 -25.13 6.51
CA THR A 355 12.07 -26.28 5.63
C THR A 355 11.97 -27.59 6.43
N ASN A 356 11.17 -28.53 5.87
CA ASN A 356 10.88 -29.91 6.28
C ASN A 356 9.78 -30.16 7.34
N PHE A 357 8.52 -30.27 6.91
CA PHE A 357 7.56 -31.23 7.49
C PHE A 357 6.50 -31.71 6.47
N ARG A 358 6.13 -33.01 6.55
CA ARG A 358 5.28 -33.78 5.63
C ARG A 358 3.80 -33.36 5.58
N LEU A 359 3.33 -33.13 4.35
CA LEU A 359 2.11 -33.66 3.68
C LEU A 359 0.89 -34.08 4.54
N GLU A 360 -0.06 -33.17 4.80
CA GLU A 360 -1.52 -33.48 4.89
C GLU A 360 -2.45 -32.30 4.49
N HIS A 361 -1.98 -31.03 4.51
CA HIS A 361 -2.84 -29.85 4.26
C HIS A 361 -2.72 -29.18 2.87
N HIS A 362 -2.07 -29.84 1.90
CA HIS A 362 -1.74 -29.25 0.60
C HIS A 362 -2.98 -28.89 -0.26
N ALA A 363 -4.09 -29.63 -0.12
CA ALA A 363 -5.30 -29.38 -0.90
C ALA A 363 -6.05 -28.10 -0.47
N CYS A 364 -6.15 -27.85 0.85
CA CYS A 364 -6.79 -26.65 1.40
C CYS A 364 -6.01 -25.39 1.04
N ALA A 365 -4.69 -25.39 1.25
CA ALA A 365 -3.84 -24.23 1.01
C ALA A 365 -3.86 -23.79 -0.47
N LYS A 366 -3.96 -24.75 -1.40
CA LYS A 366 -4.04 -24.48 -2.84
C LYS A 366 -5.36 -23.81 -3.25
N GLN A 367 -6.49 -24.25 -2.66
CA GLN A 367 -7.80 -23.63 -2.89
C GLN A 367 -7.91 -22.24 -2.22
N PHE A 368 -7.26 -22.03 -1.06
CA PHE A 368 -7.22 -20.74 -0.37
C PHE A 368 -6.31 -19.70 -1.04
N GLY A 369 -5.15 -20.10 -1.59
CA GLY A 369 -4.30 -19.21 -2.40
C GLY A 369 -5.01 -18.69 -3.66
N HIS A 370 -5.92 -19.49 -4.21
CA HIS A 370 -6.77 -19.09 -5.34
C HIS A 370 -7.83 -18.04 -4.96
N LEU A 371 -8.25 -18.00 -3.68
CA LEU A 371 -9.22 -17.03 -3.16
C LEU A 371 -8.56 -15.71 -2.75
N LEU A 372 -7.36 -15.75 -2.16
CA LEU A 372 -6.58 -14.56 -1.77
C LEU A 372 -6.07 -13.77 -2.97
N THR A 373 -5.74 -14.44 -4.08
CA THR A 373 -5.37 -13.76 -5.32
C THR A 373 -6.53 -13.05 -6.03
N GLN A 374 -7.79 -13.33 -5.67
CA GLN A 374 -8.94 -12.54 -6.12
C GLN A 374 -9.17 -11.26 -5.30
N VAL A 375 -8.50 -11.12 -4.14
CA VAL A 375 -8.68 -9.97 -3.22
C VAL A 375 -7.58 -8.91 -3.41
N HIS A 376 -6.51 -9.19 -4.17
CA HIS A 376 -5.44 -8.23 -4.45
C HIS A 376 -5.60 -7.52 -5.81
N LEU A 377 -5.65 -6.17 -5.74
CA LEU A 377 -5.53 -5.19 -6.83
C LEU A 377 -6.65 -5.15 -7.87
N SER A 378 -7.72 -4.39 -7.56
CA SER A 378 -8.57 -3.84 -8.62
C SER A 378 -7.70 -2.97 -9.54
N THR A 379 -7.73 -3.22 -10.85
CA THR A 379 -7.00 -2.39 -11.83
C THR A 379 -7.35 -0.90 -11.71
N ASP A 380 -8.53 -0.58 -11.19
CA ASP A 380 -9.02 0.78 -11.00
C ASP A 380 -8.29 1.56 -9.90
N SER A 381 -7.42 0.90 -9.11
CA SER A 381 -6.56 1.56 -8.13
C SER A 381 -5.39 2.34 -8.74
N HIS A 382 -5.16 2.24 -10.06
CA HIS A 382 -4.05 2.88 -10.76
C HIS A 382 -4.43 4.26 -11.30
N ASP A 383 -3.46 5.19 -11.34
CA ASP A 383 -3.67 6.56 -11.83
C ASP A 383 -4.12 6.62 -13.29
N ALA A 384 -3.71 5.66 -14.10
CA ALA A 384 -4.14 5.48 -15.48
C ALA A 384 -4.18 3.99 -15.86
N VAL A 385 -5.19 3.61 -16.62
CA VAL A 385 -5.39 2.24 -17.13
C VAL A 385 -5.32 2.24 -18.66
N LEU A 386 -4.37 1.46 -19.21
CA LEU A 386 -4.26 1.19 -20.64
C LEU A 386 -4.94 -0.14 -20.99
N ARG A 387 -5.83 -0.13 -21.99
CA ARG A 387 -6.43 -1.33 -22.59
C ARG A 387 -6.12 -1.45 -24.07
N PHE A 388 -6.39 -2.63 -24.63
CA PHE A 388 -6.05 -2.96 -26.02
C PHE A 388 -7.28 -3.29 -26.86
N ASN A 389 -7.32 -2.77 -28.09
CA ASN A 389 -8.27 -3.19 -29.13
C ASN A 389 -9.72 -3.27 -28.62
N CYS A 390 -10.37 -4.42 -28.82
CA CYS A 390 -11.77 -4.71 -28.48
C CYS A 390 -11.98 -5.25 -27.07
N ALA A 391 -11.05 -5.06 -26.14
CA ALA A 391 -11.14 -5.58 -24.77
C ALA A 391 -12.21 -4.80 -23.96
N PRO A 392 -13.36 -5.42 -23.62
CA PRO A 392 -14.47 -4.75 -22.96
C PRO A 392 -14.30 -4.75 -21.44
N THR A 393 -14.84 -3.72 -20.79
CA THR A 393 -15.01 -3.71 -19.32
C THR A 393 -16.36 -4.28 -18.91
N HIS A 394 -17.40 -3.99 -19.71
CA HIS A 394 -18.75 -4.41 -19.41
C HIS A 394 -18.87 -5.93 -19.30
N LYS A 395 -19.47 -6.41 -18.19
CA LYS A 395 -19.62 -7.83 -17.78
C LYS A 395 -18.35 -8.48 -17.23
N PHE A 396 -17.21 -7.79 -17.24
CA PHE A 396 -15.93 -8.29 -16.77
C PHE A 396 -15.32 -7.42 -15.66
N GLU A 397 -16.07 -6.46 -15.12
CA GLU A 397 -15.59 -5.41 -14.21
C GLU A 397 -14.91 -6.00 -12.97
N GLN A 398 -15.40 -7.12 -12.45
CA GLN A 398 -14.80 -7.80 -11.29
C GLN A 398 -13.39 -8.37 -11.56
N PHE A 399 -13.04 -8.63 -12.82
CA PHE A 399 -11.77 -9.24 -13.22
C PHE A 399 -10.81 -8.22 -13.81
N VAL A 400 -11.33 -7.27 -14.57
CA VAL A 400 -10.52 -6.34 -15.36
C VAL A 400 -10.73 -4.89 -14.96
N GLY A 401 -11.55 -4.59 -13.95
CA GLY A 401 -11.94 -3.23 -13.54
C GLY A 401 -12.86 -2.51 -14.54
N ASN A 402 -13.30 -1.30 -14.16
CA ASN A 402 -14.21 -0.48 -14.95
C ASN A 402 -13.51 0.66 -15.73
N ARG A 403 -12.29 1.05 -15.34
CA ARG A 403 -11.63 2.26 -15.84
C ARG A 403 -10.85 2.01 -17.13
N THR A 404 -10.88 2.98 -18.05
CA THR A 404 -10.02 3.02 -19.24
C THR A 404 -9.62 4.46 -19.54
N ASP A 405 -8.36 4.80 -19.34
CA ASP A 405 -7.83 6.15 -19.64
C ASP A 405 -7.17 6.20 -21.01
N PHE A 406 -6.52 5.10 -21.41
CA PHE A 406 -5.91 4.94 -22.72
C PHE A 406 -6.39 3.65 -23.37
N ARG A 407 -6.61 3.68 -24.69
CA ARG A 407 -6.88 2.48 -25.48
C ARG A 407 -5.96 2.45 -26.69
N LEU A 408 -5.01 1.51 -26.68
CA LEU A 408 -4.13 1.27 -27.82
C LEU A 408 -4.81 0.29 -28.78
N MET A 409 -5.13 0.79 -29.98
CA MET A 409 -5.84 0.05 -31.01
C MET A 409 -4.95 -0.25 -32.22
N ASN A 410 -5.15 -1.41 -32.83
CA ASN A 410 -4.54 -1.74 -34.10
C ASN A 410 -5.26 -1.05 -35.29
N THR A 411 -4.58 -0.93 -36.42
CA THR A 411 -5.09 -0.27 -37.64
C THR A 411 -6.28 -0.99 -38.29
N LYS A 412 -6.59 -2.24 -37.90
CA LYS A 412 -7.71 -3.02 -38.43
C LYS A 412 -9.01 -2.78 -37.66
N ILE A 413 -8.98 -2.18 -36.47
CA ILE A 413 -10.18 -2.01 -35.61
C ILE A 413 -11.34 -1.28 -36.32
N PRO A 414 -11.10 -0.18 -37.06
CA PRO A 414 -12.21 0.53 -37.72
C PRO A 414 -12.93 -0.27 -38.82
N HIS A 415 -12.42 -1.43 -39.25
CA HIS A 415 -12.94 -2.19 -40.40
C HIS A 415 -13.10 -3.69 -40.20
N VAL A 416 -12.35 -4.31 -39.29
CA VAL A 416 -12.22 -5.78 -39.23
C VAL A 416 -12.67 -6.35 -37.88
N PHE A 417 -12.41 -5.65 -36.79
CA PHE A 417 -12.64 -6.17 -35.44
C PHE A 417 -13.44 -5.17 -34.61
N CYS A 418 -14.52 -5.63 -33.97
CA CYS A 418 -15.45 -4.82 -33.18
C CYS A 418 -15.87 -3.51 -33.88
N THR A 419 -16.07 -3.56 -35.20
CA THR A 419 -16.36 -2.41 -36.05
C THR A 419 -17.66 -1.71 -35.66
N GLU A 420 -18.71 -2.46 -35.36
CA GLU A 420 -19.98 -1.90 -34.89
C GLU A 420 -19.80 -1.11 -33.59
N GLU A 421 -19.05 -1.65 -32.63
CA GLU A 421 -18.81 -0.99 -31.35
C GLU A 421 -17.89 0.23 -31.50
N PHE A 422 -16.94 0.21 -32.44
CA PHE A 422 -16.08 1.36 -32.74
C PHE A 422 -16.88 2.54 -33.34
N TRP A 423 -17.82 2.25 -34.25
CA TRP A 423 -18.69 3.24 -34.89
C TRP A 423 -20.02 3.47 -34.16
N SER A 424 -20.14 3.00 -32.91
CA SER A 424 -21.31 3.26 -32.07
C SER A 424 -21.18 4.59 -31.34
N GLU A 425 -22.25 5.40 -31.37
CA GLU A 425 -22.33 6.62 -30.57
C GLU A 425 -22.36 6.32 -29.06
N ASN A 426 -22.99 5.20 -28.69
CA ASN A 426 -23.12 4.71 -27.32
C ASN A 426 -22.06 3.67 -26.94
N SER A 427 -20.97 3.61 -27.70
CA SER A 427 -19.85 2.70 -27.45
C SER A 427 -19.38 2.80 -25.99
N THR A 428 -19.34 1.68 -25.29
CA THR A 428 -18.78 1.63 -23.94
C THR A 428 -17.25 1.57 -23.97
N MET A 429 -16.69 1.12 -25.09
CA MET A 429 -15.24 0.90 -25.25
C MET A 429 -14.47 2.08 -25.85
N PHE A 430 -15.06 2.79 -26.81
CA PHE A 430 -14.36 3.78 -27.65
C PHE A 430 -14.84 5.21 -27.46
N ARG A 431 -15.88 5.43 -26.64
CA ARG A 431 -16.41 6.77 -26.37
C ARG A 431 -15.56 7.57 -25.38
N HIS A 432 -15.00 6.91 -24.37
CA HIS A 432 -14.28 7.53 -23.27
C HIS A 432 -12.80 7.12 -23.27
N GLY A 433 -11.94 7.99 -22.74
CA GLY A 433 -10.49 7.79 -22.73
C GLY A 433 -9.80 8.21 -24.04
N THR A 434 -8.47 8.21 -24.00
CA THR A 434 -7.61 8.61 -25.11
C THR A 434 -7.36 7.41 -26.03
N LEU A 435 -7.79 7.51 -27.29
CA LEU A 435 -7.51 6.50 -28.31
C LEU A 435 -6.10 6.73 -28.88
N VAL A 436 -5.32 5.65 -28.94
CA VAL A 436 -3.99 5.65 -29.56
C VAL A 436 -3.95 4.56 -30.63
N VAL A 437 -3.53 4.89 -31.84
CA VAL A 437 -3.36 3.94 -32.93
C VAL A 437 -1.91 3.46 -32.97
N ARG A 438 -1.73 2.14 -32.92
CA ARG A 438 -0.42 1.53 -33.12
C ARG A 438 0.08 1.80 -34.54
N ASN A 439 1.36 2.10 -34.70
CA ASN A 439 1.93 2.41 -36.01
C ASN A 439 3.23 1.65 -36.25
N MET A 440 3.18 0.63 -37.12
CA MET A 440 4.35 -0.09 -37.64
C MET A 440 4.77 0.51 -38.99
N ASN A 441 4.90 1.85 -39.06
CA ASN A 441 5.18 2.61 -40.28
C ASN A 441 4.15 2.53 -41.42
N GLY A 442 2.90 2.15 -41.11
CA GLY A 442 1.82 2.28 -42.10
C GLY A 442 1.55 3.75 -42.44
N ILE A 443 1.65 4.62 -41.44
CA ILE A 443 1.58 6.08 -41.60
C ILE A 443 2.97 6.65 -41.33
N ASN A 444 3.59 7.23 -42.35
CA ASN A 444 4.99 7.69 -42.32
C ASN A 444 5.10 9.18 -42.66
N LEU A 445 6.31 9.73 -42.61
CA LEU A 445 6.63 11.09 -43.02
C LEU A 445 7.58 11.07 -44.22
N GLU A 446 7.10 11.51 -45.39
CA GLU A 446 7.91 11.76 -46.59
C GLU A 446 8.12 13.27 -46.73
N ARG A 447 9.36 13.75 -46.64
CA ARG A 447 9.68 15.20 -46.68
C ARG A 447 8.82 16.02 -45.69
N GLN A 448 8.66 15.49 -44.47
CA GLN A 448 7.83 16.05 -43.39
C GLN A 448 6.31 16.10 -43.68
N LYS A 449 5.83 15.49 -44.77
CA LYS A 449 4.40 15.33 -45.05
C LYS A 449 3.94 13.91 -44.73
N ILE A 450 2.72 13.78 -44.23
CA ILE A 450 2.12 12.48 -43.96
C ILE A 450 2.03 11.68 -45.28
N SER A 451 2.55 10.46 -45.26
CA SER A 451 2.44 9.46 -46.33
C SER A 451 1.69 8.24 -45.81
N THR A 452 0.66 7.83 -46.54
CA THR A 452 -0.20 6.68 -46.23
C THR A 452 -0.02 5.53 -47.22
N LYS A 453 1.06 5.53 -48.03
CA LYS A 453 1.33 4.48 -49.04
C LYS A 453 1.38 3.07 -48.46
N GLU A 454 1.88 2.95 -47.23
CA GLU A 454 2.01 1.69 -46.50
C GLU A 454 0.81 1.40 -45.57
N ASP A 455 -0.20 2.28 -45.55
CA ASP A 455 -1.40 2.16 -44.70
C ASP A 455 -2.42 1.22 -45.33
N LYS A 456 -2.13 -0.08 -45.28
CA LYS A 456 -2.95 -1.15 -45.89
C LYS A 456 -4.41 -1.21 -45.43
N PHE A 457 -4.76 -0.55 -44.33
CA PHE A 457 -6.12 -0.57 -43.76
C PHE A 457 -6.78 0.81 -43.78
N HIS A 458 -6.22 1.77 -44.52
CA HIS A 458 -6.73 3.14 -44.64
C HIS A 458 -7.00 3.79 -43.28
N CYS A 459 -6.18 3.47 -42.28
CA CYS A 459 -6.37 3.91 -40.90
C CYS A 459 -6.40 5.43 -40.79
N PHE A 460 -5.58 6.15 -41.55
CA PHE A 460 -5.57 7.62 -41.54
C PHE A 460 -6.91 8.21 -41.99
N ASP A 461 -7.47 7.72 -43.10
CA ASP A 461 -8.77 8.16 -43.61
C ASP A 461 -9.91 7.83 -42.63
N ASN A 462 -9.81 6.68 -41.96
CA ASN A 462 -10.77 6.30 -40.91
C ASN A 462 -10.70 7.21 -39.69
N LEU A 463 -9.52 7.67 -39.30
CA LEU A 463 -9.39 8.64 -38.22
C LEU A 463 -9.96 10.00 -38.60
N ILE A 464 -9.79 10.42 -39.87
CA ILE A 464 -10.47 11.62 -40.40
C ILE A 464 -11.99 11.45 -40.31
N LYS A 465 -12.52 10.31 -40.77
CA LYS A 465 -13.94 9.97 -40.67
C LYS A 465 -14.41 9.95 -39.20
N TYR A 466 -13.64 9.35 -38.31
CA TYR A 466 -13.95 9.30 -36.87
C TYR A 466 -14.06 10.69 -36.26
N ARG A 467 -13.10 11.58 -36.55
CA ARG A 467 -13.12 12.97 -36.06
C ARG A 467 -14.31 13.78 -36.59
N LYS A 468 -14.72 13.54 -37.84
CA LYS A 468 -15.92 14.17 -38.43
C LYS A 468 -17.20 13.62 -37.82
N THR A 469 -17.24 12.33 -37.52
CA THR A 469 -18.43 11.64 -36.98
C THR A 469 -18.64 11.98 -35.51
N TYR A 470 -17.55 12.10 -34.72
CA TYR A 470 -17.61 12.38 -33.28
C TYR A 470 -16.76 13.61 -32.91
N PRO A 471 -17.19 14.83 -33.28
CA PRO A 471 -16.39 16.04 -33.08
C PRO A 471 -16.14 16.38 -31.61
N ASN A 472 -17.02 15.92 -30.70
CA ASN A 472 -16.94 16.19 -29.27
C ASN A 472 -16.12 15.14 -28.49
N ARG A 473 -15.62 14.09 -29.14
CA ARG A 473 -14.77 13.08 -28.50
C ARG A 473 -13.30 13.52 -28.53
N ALA A 474 -12.51 12.94 -27.63
CA ALA A 474 -11.06 13.16 -27.60
C ALA A 474 -10.41 12.79 -28.94
N VAL A 475 -9.43 13.59 -29.37
CA VAL A 475 -8.72 13.38 -30.63
C VAL A 475 -7.81 12.16 -30.52
N PRO A 476 -7.94 11.15 -31.42
CA PRO A 476 -7.05 10.01 -31.41
C PRO A 476 -5.61 10.38 -31.77
N PHE A 477 -4.64 9.73 -31.11
CA PHE A 477 -3.22 9.83 -31.43
C PHE A 477 -2.79 8.68 -32.34
N ILE A 478 -1.70 8.89 -33.07
CA ILE A 478 -1.03 7.86 -33.87
C ILE A 478 0.40 7.77 -33.35
N GLN A 479 0.87 6.56 -33.04
CA GLN A 479 2.27 6.37 -32.67
C GLN A 479 3.18 6.90 -33.78
N ARG A 480 4.25 7.60 -33.39
CA ARG A 480 5.18 8.20 -34.34
C ARG A 480 5.77 7.14 -35.28
N PRO A 481 6.12 7.50 -36.52
CA PRO A 481 6.91 6.62 -37.37
C PRO A 481 8.19 6.19 -36.65
N GLN A 482 8.64 4.99 -36.99
CA GLN A 482 9.77 4.25 -36.41
C GLN A 482 9.60 3.78 -34.97
N PHE A 483 8.53 4.13 -34.26
CA PHE A 483 8.34 3.66 -32.88
C PHE A 483 8.28 2.13 -32.81
N GLY A 484 7.35 1.50 -33.55
CA GLY A 484 7.21 0.05 -33.55
C GLY A 484 8.43 -0.68 -34.11
N ASN A 485 9.08 -0.12 -35.13
CA ASN A 485 10.31 -0.69 -35.70
C ASN A 485 11.50 -0.58 -34.74
N GLY A 486 11.58 0.50 -33.95
CA GLY A 486 12.59 0.67 -32.91
C GLY A 486 12.45 -0.36 -31.79
N VAL A 487 11.22 -0.59 -31.31
CA VAL A 487 10.94 -1.65 -30.33
C VAL A 487 11.27 -3.03 -30.89
N LEU A 488 11.02 -3.28 -32.17
CA LEU A 488 11.36 -4.55 -32.81
C LEU A 488 12.88 -4.74 -32.89
N ALA A 489 13.61 -3.69 -33.28
CA ALA A 489 15.07 -3.73 -33.36
C ALA A 489 15.70 -4.01 -31.99
N GLU A 490 15.19 -3.35 -30.94
CA GLU A 490 15.60 -3.60 -29.56
C GLU A 490 15.36 -5.06 -29.14
N LEU A 491 14.17 -5.60 -29.44
CA LEU A 491 13.85 -6.99 -29.11
C LEU A 491 14.77 -7.99 -29.84
N VAL A 492 15.10 -7.72 -31.11
CA VAL A 492 16.05 -8.51 -31.89
C VAL A 492 17.44 -8.46 -31.27
N GLU A 493 17.93 -7.27 -30.91
CA GLU A 493 19.25 -7.10 -30.29
C GLU A 493 19.32 -7.75 -28.91
N PHE A 494 18.26 -7.65 -28.11
CA PHE A 494 18.13 -8.35 -26.83
C PHE A 494 18.26 -9.87 -26.99
N CYS A 495 17.51 -10.48 -27.91
CA CYS A 495 17.57 -11.93 -28.10
C CYS A 495 18.94 -12.38 -28.60
N LYS A 496 19.56 -11.58 -29.49
CA LYS A 496 20.90 -11.85 -30.03
C LYS A 496 21.98 -11.76 -28.96
N SER A 497 21.95 -10.73 -28.12
CA SER A 497 22.97 -10.45 -27.10
C SER A 497 22.87 -11.37 -25.89
N THR A 498 21.66 -11.62 -25.41
CA THR A 498 21.43 -12.41 -24.18
C THR A 498 21.28 -13.91 -24.44
N ARG A 499 20.94 -14.31 -25.67
CA ARG A 499 20.57 -15.68 -26.05
C ARG A 499 19.39 -16.26 -25.24
N MET A 500 18.57 -15.41 -24.63
CA MET A 500 17.40 -15.83 -23.86
C MET A 500 16.20 -16.19 -24.75
N CYS A 501 16.26 -15.89 -26.04
CA CYS A 501 15.22 -16.17 -27.03
C CYS A 501 15.83 -16.47 -28.40
N ASP A 502 15.03 -17.07 -29.29
CA ASP A 502 15.43 -17.33 -30.67
C ASP A 502 15.72 -16.00 -31.39
N THR A 503 16.71 -16.02 -32.28
CA THR A 503 17.08 -14.87 -33.10
C THR A 503 16.10 -14.68 -34.28
N LYS A 504 15.33 -15.71 -34.63
CA LYS A 504 14.31 -15.64 -35.68
C LYS A 504 12.99 -15.07 -35.15
N ILE A 505 12.89 -13.75 -35.15
CA ILE A 505 11.71 -13.01 -34.66
C ILE A 505 10.72 -12.70 -35.80
N ARG A 506 9.41 -12.82 -35.52
CA ARG A 506 8.36 -12.38 -36.46
C ARG A 506 8.31 -10.85 -36.54
N PRO A 507 8.08 -10.25 -37.72
CA PRO A 507 8.20 -8.79 -37.90
C PRO A 507 7.03 -7.97 -37.34
N SER A 508 6.00 -8.62 -36.76
CA SER A 508 4.81 -7.94 -36.27
C SER A 508 4.73 -8.04 -34.75
N LEU A 509 5.08 -6.96 -34.06
CA LEU A 509 4.92 -6.85 -32.61
C LEU A 509 3.45 -6.82 -32.20
N SER A 510 3.15 -7.34 -31.01
CA SER A 510 1.83 -7.24 -30.42
C SER A 510 1.52 -5.80 -30.00
N SER A 511 0.23 -5.46 -29.90
CA SER A 511 -0.16 -4.18 -29.26
C SER A 511 0.28 -4.13 -27.79
N GLY A 512 0.43 -5.28 -27.13
CA GLY A 512 0.81 -5.38 -25.72
C GLY A 512 2.18 -4.76 -25.46
N ILE A 513 3.23 -5.23 -26.13
CA ILE A 513 4.59 -4.70 -25.94
C ILE A 513 4.70 -3.22 -26.34
N LEU A 514 4.04 -2.81 -27.43
CA LEU A 514 4.01 -1.40 -27.84
C LEU A 514 3.31 -0.52 -26.80
N GLY A 515 2.28 -1.06 -26.14
CA GLY A 515 1.59 -0.41 -25.03
C GLY A 515 2.47 -0.30 -23.80
N VAL A 516 3.18 -1.36 -23.43
CA VAL A 516 4.11 -1.36 -22.30
C VAL A 516 5.19 -0.30 -22.50
N VAL A 517 5.87 -0.29 -23.64
CA VAL A 517 6.93 0.71 -23.93
C VAL A 517 6.35 2.12 -23.98
N MET A 518 5.15 2.31 -24.54
CA MET A 518 4.46 3.60 -24.48
C MET A 518 4.23 4.04 -23.03
N MET A 519 3.73 3.15 -22.17
CA MET A 519 3.51 3.46 -20.75
C MET A 519 4.82 3.67 -20.00
N MET A 520 5.94 3.08 -20.42
CA MET A 520 7.26 3.41 -19.87
C MET A 520 7.68 4.85 -20.13
N HIS A 521 7.22 5.48 -21.20
CA HIS A 521 7.44 6.91 -21.42
C HIS A 521 6.51 7.80 -20.61
N LEU A 522 5.32 7.30 -20.23
CA LEU A 522 4.25 8.12 -19.63
C LEU A 522 4.13 7.95 -18.12
N CYS A 523 4.57 6.83 -17.58
CA CYS A 523 4.34 6.43 -16.19
C CYS A 523 5.66 6.18 -15.46
N ASP A 524 5.65 6.45 -14.16
CA ASP A 524 6.79 6.19 -13.28
C ASP A 524 6.96 4.69 -12.97
N TRP A 525 5.83 3.98 -12.84
CA TRP A 525 5.73 2.55 -12.58
C TRP A 525 4.60 1.98 -13.42
N ILE A 526 4.77 0.74 -13.87
CA ILE A 526 3.79 0.07 -14.73
C ILE A 526 3.57 -1.33 -14.17
N TYR A 527 2.30 -1.62 -13.90
CA TYR A 527 1.84 -2.95 -13.54
C TYR A 527 1.23 -3.57 -14.78
N VAL A 528 1.84 -4.65 -15.26
CA VAL A 528 1.43 -5.37 -16.45
C VAL A 528 0.78 -6.67 -16.01
N TYR A 529 -0.50 -6.84 -16.34
CA TYR A 529 -1.32 -7.99 -15.93
C TYR A 529 -1.50 -8.96 -17.10
N GLU A 530 -1.19 -10.24 -16.86
CA GLU A 530 -1.41 -11.39 -17.74
C GLU A 530 -0.82 -11.26 -19.17
N LEU A 531 0.09 -10.30 -19.39
CA LEU A 531 0.89 -10.23 -20.62
C LEU A 531 1.99 -11.29 -20.60
N VAL A 532 2.61 -11.47 -19.41
CA VAL A 532 3.33 -12.68 -19.03
C VAL A 532 2.35 -13.54 -18.24
N PRO A 533 1.91 -14.69 -18.78
CA PRO A 533 0.78 -15.43 -18.25
C PRO A 533 1.13 -16.07 -16.91
N SER A 534 0.14 -16.08 -16.01
CA SER A 534 0.18 -16.88 -14.78
C SER A 534 -0.09 -18.36 -15.07
N ASN A 535 0.04 -19.18 -14.03
CA ASN A 535 -0.35 -20.59 -14.02
C ASN A 535 -1.84 -20.82 -13.78
N LYS A 536 -2.67 -19.77 -13.77
CA LYS A 536 -4.11 -19.84 -13.46
C LYS A 536 -4.99 -20.21 -14.64
N ASP A 537 -4.56 -19.94 -15.86
CA ASP A 537 -5.29 -20.26 -17.08
C ASP A 537 -4.65 -21.47 -17.76
N ASP A 538 -5.36 -22.61 -17.75
CA ASP A 538 -4.97 -23.84 -18.42
C ASP A 538 -5.66 -24.00 -19.79
N THR A 539 -6.38 -22.98 -20.24
CA THR A 539 -7.07 -22.98 -21.53
C THR A 539 -6.14 -22.58 -22.68
N LYS A 540 -6.67 -22.67 -23.91
CA LYS A 540 -6.01 -22.14 -25.12
C LYS A 540 -6.69 -20.87 -25.62
N LEU A 541 -7.48 -20.22 -24.77
CA LEU A 541 -8.18 -18.99 -25.12
C LEU A 541 -7.18 -17.83 -25.17
N MET A 542 -7.33 -16.98 -26.17
CA MET A 542 -6.41 -15.84 -26.38
C MET A 542 -6.91 -14.57 -25.69
N TYR A 543 -8.21 -14.48 -25.41
CA TYR A 543 -8.85 -13.31 -24.84
C TYR A 543 -9.88 -13.73 -23.80
N TYR A 544 -9.98 -12.98 -22.70
CA TYR A 544 -10.97 -13.23 -21.64
C TYR A 544 -12.43 -13.02 -22.08
N TYR A 545 -12.64 -12.39 -23.25
CA TYR A 545 -13.94 -12.01 -23.78
C TYR A 545 -14.28 -12.71 -25.11
N ASN A 546 -13.43 -13.61 -25.59
CA ASN A 546 -13.66 -14.34 -26.84
C ASN A 546 -13.20 -15.81 -26.70
N GLU A 547 -14.13 -16.73 -26.97
CA GLU A 547 -13.93 -18.19 -26.90
C GLU A 547 -13.34 -18.78 -28.20
N GLU A 548 -13.19 -17.98 -29.25
CA GLU A 548 -12.62 -18.43 -30.53
C GLU A 548 -11.09 -18.60 -30.47
N LYS A 549 -10.61 -19.72 -31.03
CA LYS A 549 -9.18 -19.97 -31.19
C LYS A 549 -8.63 -19.11 -32.32
N GLN A 550 -7.68 -18.22 -32.00
CA GLN A 550 -7.01 -17.39 -33.00
C GLN A 550 -5.58 -17.86 -33.31
N HIS A 551 -5.15 -17.60 -34.55
CA HIS A 551 -3.80 -17.89 -35.00
C HIS A 551 -2.77 -16.95 -34.37
N ASN A 552 -1.61 -17.50 -34.01
CA ASN A 552 -0.52 -16.73 -33.41
C ASN A 552 0.27 -15.99 -34.51
N TRP A 553 0.09 -14.66 -34.59
CA TRP A 553 0.75 -13.79 -35.58
C TRP A 553 1.94 -13.01 -35.00
N HIS A 554 2.09 -12.98 -33.68
CA HIS A 554 3.04 -12.12 -32.96
C HIS A 554 4.15 -12.95 -32.28
N PRO A 555 5.34 -12.38 -32.04
CA PRO A 555 6.42 -13.07 -31.34
C PRO A 555 6.20 -13.06 -29.80
N TYR A 556 5.02 -13.48 -29.32
CA TYR A 556 4.64 -13.39 -27.89
C TYR A 556 5.67 -13.99 -26.94
N ASN A 557 6.31 -15.12 -27.30
CA ASN A 557 7.34 -15.72 -26.45
C ASN A 557 8.55 -14.79 -26.28
N HIS A 558 8.98 -14.10 -27.35
CA HIS A 558 10.11 -13.16 -27.29
C HIS A 558 9.73 -11.95 -26.44
N GLU A 559 8.54 -11.39 -26.67
CA GLU A 559 8.02 -10.25 -25.90
C GLU A 559 7.90 -10.58 -24.41
N ARG A 560 7.40 -11.77 -24.06
CA ARG A 560 7.26 -12.23 -22.68
C ARG A 560 8.61 -12.40 -21.98
N VAL A 561 9.59 -13.01 -22.66
CA VAL A 561 10.95 -13.13 -22.13
C VAL A 561 11.55 -11.75 -21.87
N TYR A 562 11.41 -10.83 -22.82
CA TYR A 562 11.89 -9.45 -22.67
C TYR A 562 11.26 -8.75 -21.46
N ILE A 563 9.94 -8.79 -21.34
CA ILE A 563 9.21 -8.18 -20.21
C ILE A 563 9.59 -8.83 -18.88
N LYS A 564 9.73 -10.16 -18.84
CA LYS A 564 10.12 -10.90 -17.64
C LYS A 564 11.54 -10.51 -17.19
N THR A 565 12.46 -10.31 -18.13
CA THR A 565 13.82 -9.85 -17.83
C THR A 565 13.87 -8.42 -17.28
N LEU A 566 12.99 -7.54 -17.76
CA LEU A 566 12.86 -6.17 -17.24
C LEU A 566 12.11 -6.09 -15.90
N SER A 567 11.47 -7.18 -15.47
CA SER A 567 10.60 -7.21 -14.31
C SER A 567 11.36 -7.01 -13.01
N LEU A 568 10.77 -6.23 -12.11
CA LEU A 568 11.18 -6.14 -10.71
C LEU A 568 10.43 -7.15 -9.83
N THR A 569 9.42 -7.82 -10.38
CA THR A 569 8.65 -8.86 -9.69
C THR A 569 9.44 -10.18 -9.71
N PRO A 570 9.57 -10.88 -8.58
CA PRO A 570 10.19 -12.21 -8.54
C PRO A 570 9.49 -13.19 -9.50
N GLU A 571 10.27 -14.02 -10.19
CA GLU A 571 9.78 -14.95 -11.22
C GLU A 571 8.61 -15.83 -10.75
N LYS A 572 8.73 -16.41 -9.55
CA LYS A 572 7.68 -17.24 -8.95
C LYS A 572 6.38 -16.47 -8.72
N GLU A 573 6.48 -15.20 -8.35
CA GLU A 573 5.31 -14.35 -8.14
C GLU A 573 4.65 -13.98 -9.48
N VAL A 574 5.42 -13.77 -10.54
CA VAL A 574 4.88 -13.60 -11.90
C VAL A 574 4.13 -14.87 -12.33
N GLU A 575 4.67 -16.05 -12.06
CA GLU A 575 4.01 -17.32 -12.38
C GLU A 575 2.71 -17.53 -11.59
N ASP A 576 2.68 -17.13 -10.32
CA ASP A 576 1.50 -17.31 -9.46
C ASP A 576 0.42 -16.24 -9.68
N THR A 577 0.79 -15.04 -10.14
CA THR A 577 -0.12 -13.88 -10.19
C THR A 577 -0.36 -13.33 -11.59
N GLY A 578 0.57 -13.55 -12.52
CA GLY A 578 0.54 -12.94 -13.86
C GLY A 578 0.88 -11.45 -13.85
N VAL A 579 1.39 -10.92 -12.73
CA VAL A 579 1.68 -9.48 -12.57
C VAL A 579 3.17 -9.22 -12.72
N VAL A 580 3.53 -8.31 -13.62
CA VAL A 580 4.90 -7.82 -13.82
C VAL A 580 4.96 -6.34 -13.47
N VAL A 581 5.87 -5.96 -12.58
CA VAL A 581 6.15 -4.57 -12.24
C VAL A 581 7.38 -4.08 -13.01
N LEU A 582 7.22 -2.98 -13.76
CA LEU A 582 8.27 -2.35 -14.54
C LEU A 582 8.50 -0.91 -14.07
N LYS A 583 9.73 -0.45 -14.21
CA LYS A 583 10.11 0.94 -13.97
C LYS A 583 9.90 1.77 -15.24
N GLY A 584 9.32 2.95 -15.09
CA GLY A 584 9.24 3.94 -16.15
C GLY A 584 10.61 4.52 -16.55
N PHE A 585 10.70 4.99 -17.79
CA PHE A 585 11.86 5.73 -18.28
C PHE A 585 12.17 7.01 -17.47
N PRO A 586 11.20 7.76 -16.90
CA PRO A 586 11.51 8.90 -16.04
C PRO A 586 12.39 8.57 -14.82
N HIS A 587 12.43 7.30 -14.40
CA HIS A 587 13.27 6.83 -13.29
C HIS A 587 14.43 5.93 -13.73
N THR A 588 14.62 5.75 -15.03
CA THR A 588 15.71 4.94 -15.56
C THR A 588 16.94 5.84 -15.72
N LYS A 589 18.06 5.46 -15.09
CA LYS A 589 19.33 6.16 -15.24
C LYS A 589 20.06 5.58 -16.45
N CYS A 590 20.37 6.42 -17.42
CA CYS A 590 21.19 6.07 -18.58
C CYS A 590 22.69 6.06 -18.23
#